data_AF-A0A397HKK6-F1
#
_entry.id   AF-A0A397HKK6-F1
#
_cell.length_a   1.000
_cell.length_b   1.000
_cell.length_c   1.000
_cell.angle_alpha   90.00
_cell.angle_beta   90.00
_cell.angle_gamma   90.00
#
_symmetry.space_group_name_H-M   'P 1'
#
loop_
_entity.id
_entity.type
_entity.pdbx_description
1 polymer ?
#
loop_
_entity_poly.entity_id
_entity_poly.type
_entity_poly.pdbx_seq_one_letter_code
_entity_poly.pdbx_strand_id
1 'polypeptide(L)'
;MKTAILSLLLALTQAYAKVTGSPSGFAAGTTGGGSATPAAPSSLDELVQWITDDTPRVILIDRTWDFTGTEGTTSGKCCSMPSTTVCSGGTSKGQAWIQDSCDGGSWVSCKYDNAALTPMDVGSNKSIVGVGSKGVIKGKGLRVRNGNKNVIIQNIHITNLNPQYVWGGDAITLDDADMVWIDHNKISLIGRQFIVSGWGKAGRVTISNNEFDGRTSWSASCNGKHYWTLLLIGLEDYYTFEGNWLHDVSGRAPHMGTDHTKSQIFFHGVNNYFQDVGGHAFDIDTNTWVLLEGNYFENVKTPLTETSLTAGGKLYTTKTVSAAGACLDQLKYICEWNRLAGSGAWEDRTDADVKSKAASYKESLVGHYGVADVPAKVVASAGVGKL
;
A
#
# COMPACT_ATOMS: atom_id res chain seq x y z
N MET A 1 -15.98 -57.30 -34.70
CA MET A 1 -16.27 -55.92 -34.25
C MET A 1 -15.25 -55.55 -33.18
N LYS A 2 -14.32 -54.65 -33.47
CA LYS A 2 -13.31 -54.16 -32.51
C LYS A 2 -13.81 -52.82 -31.99
N THR A 3 -14.21 -52.76 -30.74
CA THR A 3 -14.66 -51.55 -30.06
C THR A 3 -13.43 -50.76 -29.62
N ALA A 4 -13.18 -49.61 -30.25
CA ALA A 4 -12.16 -48.68 -29.83
C ALA A 4 -12.69 -47.88 -28.63
N ILE A 5 -12.03 -48.00 -27.48
CA ILE A 5 -12.28 -47.14 -26.32
C ILE A 5 -11.54 -45.84 -26.56
N LEU A 6 -12.30 -44.78 -26.83
CA LEU A 6 -11.78 -43.42 -26.98
C LEU A 6 -11.54 -42.84 -25.58
N SER A 7 -10.29 -42.78 -25.15
CA SER A 7 -9.89 -42.08 -23.92
C SER A 7 -10.09 -40.57 -24.12
N LEU A 8 -11.14 -40.01 -23.53
CA LEU A 8 -11.26 -38.55 -23.35
C LEU A 8 -10.18 -38.08 -22.38
N LEU A 9 -9.16 -37.39 -22.88
CA LEU A 9 -8.37 -36.50 -22.03
C LEU A 9 -9.28 -35.37 -21.56
N LEU A 10 -9.61 -35.33 -20.27
CA LEU A 10 -10.10 -34.10 -19.63
C LEU A 10 -8.97 -33.07 -19.72
N ALA A 11 -9.07 -32.14 -20.67
CA ALA A 11 -8.37 -30.87 -20.57
C ALA A 11 -9.01 -30.12 -19.40
N LEU A 12 -8.41 -30.23 -18.21
CA LEU A 12 -8.67 -29.32 -17.11
C LEU A 12 -8.36 -27.92 -17.64
N THR A 13 -9.40 -27.11 -17.89
CA THR A 13 -9.23 -25.68 -18.11
C THR A 13 -8.68 -25.11 -16.81
N GLN A 14 -7.36 -25.04 -16.69
CA GLN A 14 -6.73 -24.11 -15.78
C GLN A 14 -7.27 -22.74 -16.19
N ALA A 15 -8.20 -22.20 -15.40
CA ALA A 15 -8.53 -20.80 -15.47
C ALA A 15 -7.24 -20.07 -15.11
N TYR A 16 -6.46 -19.70 -16.12
CA TYR A 16 -5.27 -18.89 -15.93
C TYR A 16 -5.71 -17.62 -15.21
N ALA A 17 -5.11 -17.35 -14.05
CA ALA A 17 -5.32 -16.07 -13.42
C ALA A 17 -4.96 -14.97 -14.42
N LYS A 18 -5.74 -13.91 -14.43
CA LYS A 18 -5.53 -12.72 -15.25
C LYS A 18 -5.91 -11.53 -14.40
N VAL A 19 -5.61 -10.33 -14.88
CA VAL A 19 -6.16 -9.12 -14.26
C VAL A 19 -7.69 -9.24 -14.20
N THR A 20 -8.25 -9.13 -13.01
CA THR A 20 -9.69 -9.13 -12.75
C THR A 20 -10.15 -7.71 -12.47
N GLY A 21 -11.33 -7.33 -12.98
CA GLY A 21 -11.82 -5.97 -12.86
C GLY A 21 -11.08 -4.98 -13.76
N SER A 22 -11.15 -3.69 -13.41
CA SER A 22 -10.45 -2.62 -14.11
C SER A 22 -10.06 -1.53 -13.11
N PRO A 23 -8.89 -0.89 -13.28
CA PRO A 23 -8.51 0.20 -12.41
C PRO A 23 -9.55 1.33 -12.45
N SER A 24 -9.90 1.81 -11.27
CA SER A 24 -10.76 2.97 -11.04
C SER A 24 -9.92 4.21 -10.75
N GLY A 25 -10.57 5.36 -10.63
CA GLY A 25 -9.96 6.56 -10.07
C GLY A 25 -8.80 7.15 -10.89
N PHE A 26 -7.75 7.63 -10.23
CA PHE A 26 -6.63 8.28 -10.91
C PHE A 26 -5.86 7.35 -11.85
N ALA A 27 -5.71 6.06 -11.51
CA ALA A 27 -5.06 5.10 -12.40
C ALA A 27 -6.03 4.45 -13.41
N ALA A 28 -7.26 4.96 -13.56
CA ALA A 28 -8.21 4.48 -14.57
C ALA A 28 -7.58 4.49 -15.97
N GLY A 29 -7.70 3.37 -16.68
CA GLY A 29 -7.06 3.15 -17.98
C GLY A 29 -5.69 2.47 -17.93
N THR A 30 -5.18 2.13 -16.75
CA THR A 30 -4.01 1.24 -16.61
C THR A 30 -4.35 -0.14 -17.19
N THR A 31 -3.52 -0.64 -18.09
CA THR A 31 -3.70 -1.93 -18.78
C THR A 31 -2.64 -2.96 -18.40
N GLY A 32 -1.53 -2.54 -17.79
CA GLY A 32 -0.42 -3.42 -17.43
C GLY A 32 0.16 -4.11 -18.68
N GLY A 33 0.26 -5.44 -18.62
CA GLY A 33 0.67 -6.29 -19.75
C GLY A 33 -0.34 -6.40 -20.88
N GLY A 34 -1.53 -5.78 -20.74
CA GLY A 34 -2.57 -5.77 -21.77
C GLY A 34 -3.04 -7.18 -22.15
N SER A 35 -2.95 -7.50 -23.44
CA SER A 35 -3.37 -8.79 -24.00
C SER A 35 -2.24 -9.83 -24.08
N ALA A 36 -1.07 -9.58 -23.49
CA ALA A 36 0.01 -10.56 -23.44
C ALA A 36 -0.48 -11.87 -22.79
N THR A 37 -0.09 -13.02 -23.36
CA THR A 37 -0.50 -14.33 -22.85
C THR A 37 -0.03 -14.49 -21.40
N PRO A 38 -0.95 -14.76 -20.45
CA PRO A 38 -0.57 -15.00 -19.06
C PRO A 38 0.34 -16.23 -18.93
N ALA A 39 1.45 -16.08 -18.21
CA ALA A 39 2.40 -17.17 -17.98
C ALA A 39 3.00 -17.08 -16.57
N ALA A 40 3.29 -18.24 -15.98
CA ALA A 40 4.06 -18.34 -14.75
C ALA A 40 5.55 -18.53 -15.10
N PRO A 41 6.48 -17.79 -14.47
CA PRO A 41 7.90 -18.07 -14.63
C PRO A 41 8.25 -19.45 -14.06
N SER A 42 9.32 -20.03 -14.56
CA SER A 42 9.83 -21.36 -14.20
C SER A 42 10.90 -21.33 -13.10
N SER A 43 11.52 -20.16 -12.88
CA SER A 43 12.59 -19.95 -11.88
C SER A 43 12.55 -18.52 -11.31
N LEU A 44 13.27 -18.28 -10.21
CA LEU A 44 13.43 -16.93 -9.64
C LEU A 44 14.11 -15.99 -10.63
N ASP A 45 15.11 -16.47 -11.36
CA ASP A 45 15.81 -15.68 -12.38
C ASP A 45 14.86 -15.26 -13.51
N GLU A 46 14.00 -16.17 -13.97
CA GLU A 46 12.99 -15.84 -14.99
C GLU A 46 11.93 -14.89 -14.45
N LEU A 47 11.51 -15.03 -13.19
CA LEU A 47 10.61 -14.07 -12.53
C LEU A 47 11.23 -12.67 -12.50
N VAL A 48 12.49 -12.55 -12.04
CA VAL A 48 13.21 -11.27 -12.01
C VAL A 48 13.31 -10.70 -13.43
N GLN A 49 13.76 -11.51 -14.39
CA GLN A 49 13.88 -11.10 -15.79
C GLN A 49 12.55 -10.53 -16.31
N TRP A 50 11.45 -11.29 -16.18
CA TRP A 50 10.14 -10.88 -16.68
C TRP A 50 9.59 -9.64 -15.98
N ILE A 51 9.87 -9.46 -14.68
CA ILE A 51 9.47 -8.24 -13.96
C ILE A 51 10.26 -7.02 -14.48
N THR A 52 11.55 -7.19 -14.76
CA THR A 52 12.48 -6.07 -15.05
C THR A 52 12.62 -5.72 -16.53
N ASP A 53 12.24 -6.60 -17.46
CA ASP A 53 12.44 -6.37 -18.88
C ASP A 53 11.50 -5.30 -19.46
N ASP A 54 11.70 -4.98 -20.74
CA ASP A 54 10.91 -3.99 -21.49
C ASP A 54 9.70 -4.61 -22.22
N THR A 55 9.48 -5.92 -22.10
CA THR A 55 8.44 -6.64 -22.82
C THR A 55 7.10 -6.55 -22.06
N PRO A 56 5.98 -6.18 -22.68
CA PRO A 56 4.68 -6.24 -22.03
C PRO A 56 4.34 -7.67 -21.57
N ARG A 57 4.00 -7.86 -20.30
CA ARG A 57 3.79 -9.21 -19.72
C ARG A 57 2.65 -9.27 -18.73
N VAL A 58 1.93 -10.40 -18.75
CA VAL A 58 1.05 -10.84 -17.66
C VAL A 58 1.74 -12.01 -16.93
N ILE A 59 2.31 -11.70 -15.77
CA ILE A 59 3.17 -12.58 -14.99
C ILE A 59 2.35 -13.19 -13.86
N LEU A 60 2.24 -14.52 -13.86
CA LEU A 60 1.49 -15.27 -12.87
C LEU A 60 2.36 -15.66 -11.68
N ILE A 61 1.98 -15.18 -10.51
CA ILE A 61 2.57 -15.57 -9.23
C ILE A 61 1.74 -16.75 -8.72
N ASP A 62 2.12 -17.96 -9.12
CA ASP A 62 1.34 -19.19 -8.92
C ASP A 62 1.71 -20.00 -7.66
N ARG A 63 2.74 -19.54 -6.96
CA ARG A 63 3.33 -20.16 -5.76
C ARG A 63 4.03 -19.08 -4.93
N THR A 64 4.64 -19.51 -3.83
CA THR A 64 5.62 -18.69 -3.11
C THR A 64 6.94 -18.63 -3.86
N TRP A 65 7.32 -17.42 -4.26
CA TRP A 65 8.64 -17.06 -4.75
C TRP A 65 9.45 -16.50 -3.60
N ASP A 66 10.28 -17.34 -3.00
CA ASP A 66 11.08 -17.00 -1.81
C ASP A 66 12.50 -16.55 -2.21
N PHE A 67 12.76 -15.26 -2.04
CA PHE A 67 14.06 -14.63 -2.26
C PHE A 67 14.94 -14.63 -1.01
N THR A 68 14.45 -15.15 0.12
CA THR A 68 15.26 -15.21 1.35
C THR A 68 16.53 -16.02 1.11
N GLY A 69 17.69 -15.43 1.35
CA GLY A 69 19.01 -16.04 1.22
C GLY A 69 19.59 -16.01 -0.19
N THR A 70 18.86 -15.56 -1.21
CA THR A 70 19.34 -15.59 -2.60
C THR A 70 20.50 -14.62 -2.85
N GLU A 71 20.58 -13.55 -2.06
CA GLU A 71 21.66 -12.54 -2.13
C GLU A 71 22.55 -12.57 -0.87
N GLY A 72 22.48 -13.67 -0.12
CA GLY A 72 23.22 -13.85 1.13
C GLY A 72 22.75 -12.94 2.26
N THR A 73 23.54 -12.90 3.33
CA THR A 73 23.23 -12.12 4.53
C THR A 73 24.41 -11.26 4.93
N THR A 74 24.14 -10.07 5.46
CA THR A 74 25.16 -9.22 6.08
C THR A 74 25.08 -9.34 7.60
N SER A 75 26.23 -9.56 8.25
CA SER A 75 26.36 -9.53 9.71
C SER A 75 27.20 -8.32 10.11
N GLY A 76 26.71 -7.53 11.06
CA GLY A 76 27.37 -6.28 11.44
C GLY A 76 26.74 -5.64 12.66
N LYS A 77 26.73 -4.31 12.65
CA LYS A 77 26.12 -3.49 13.70
C LYS A 77 24.96 -2.70 13.10
N CYS A 78 23.85 -2.64 13.83
CA CYS A 78 22.69 -1.80 13.53
C CYS A 78 22.48 -0.83 14.67
N CYS A 79 21.92 0.34 14.39
CA CYS A 79 21.69 1.35 15.40
C CYS A 79 20.43 1.05 16.21
N SER A 80 20.60 0.89 17.51
CA SER A 80 19.52 0.76 18.49
C SER A 80 19.18 2.16 19.00
N MET A 81 18.03 2.70 18.62
CA MET A 81 17.55 4.00 19.09
C MET A 81 16.61 3.82 20.28
N PRO A 82 16.71 4.64 21.35
CA PRO A 82 15.78 4.58 22.47
C PRO A 82 14.31 4.61 22.03
N SER A 83 13.98 5.44 21.04
CA SER A 83 12.64 5.60 20.49
C SER A 83 12.07 4.37 19.77
N THR A 84 12.91 3.47 19.25
CA THR A 84 12.46 2.31 18.46
C THR A 84 12.87 0.96 19.04
N THR A 85 13.75 0.92 20.04
CA THR A 85 14.33 -0.32 20.60
C THR A 85 14.17 -0.51 22.10
N VAL A 86 13.88 0.56 22.87
CA VAL A 86 13.66 0.44 24.31
C VAL A 86 12.18 0.18 24.58
N CYS A 87 11.83 -1.10 24.73
CA CYS A 87 10.45 -1.56 24.86
C CYS A 87 10.08 -1.91 26.31
N SER A 88 10.10 -0.94 27.23
CA SER A 88 9.70 -1.17 28.63
C SER A 88 8.19 -1.48 28.71
N GLY A 89 7.84 -2.72 29.07
CA GLY A 89 6.45 -3.18 29.11
C GLY A 89 5.79 -3.34 27.73
N GLY A 90 6.56 -3.31 26.65
CA GLY A 90 6.06 -3.50 25.29
C GLY A 90 5.61 -4.94 25.02
N THR A 91 4.69 -5.11 24.07
CA THR A 91 4.18 -6.43 23.64
C THR A 91 4.97 -7.02 22.48
N SER A 92 5.97 -6.29 21.94
CA SER A 92 6.87 -6.77 20.89
C SER A 92 8.32 -6.36 21.15
N LYS A 93 9.24 -6.94 20.38
CA LYS A 93 10.60 -6.41 20.28
C LYS A 93 10.57 -5.08 19.52
N GLY A 94 11.61 -4.26 19.71
CA GLY A 94 11.82 -3.06 18.93
C GLY A 94 12.48 -3.34 17.59
N GLN A 95 12.59 -2.30 16.76
CA GLN A 95 13.30 -2.36 15.47
C GLN A 95 14.59 -1.53 15.52
N ALA A 96 15.71 -2.16 15.20
CA ALA A 96 17.00 -1.48 15.03
C ALA A 96 17.14 -0.95 13.60
N TRP A 97 17.99 0.05 13.38
CA TRP A 97 18.18 0.71 12.10
C TRP A 97 19.41 0.17 11.37
N ILE A 98 19.27 -0.23 10.12
CA ILE A 98 20.40 -0.45 9.20
C ILE A 98 20.80 0.91 8.65
N GLN A 99 21.91 1.47 9.13
CA GLN A 99 22.37 2.81 8.78
C GLN A 99 23.84 3.02 9.18
N ASP A 100 24.46 4.09 8.68
CA ASP A 100 25.89 4.37 8.86
C ASP A 100 26.22 5.26 10.06
N SER A 101 25.22 5.95 10.64
CA SER A 101 25.36 6.77 11.85
C SER A 101 24.46 6.26 12.98
N CYS A 102 24.80 6.55 14.24
CA CYS A 102 24.00 6.13 15.39
C CYS A 102 23.97 7.19 16.49
N ASP A 103 23.68 8.42 16.07
CA ASP A 103 23.62 9.57 16.98
C ASP A 103 22.44 9.44 17.92
N GLY A 104 22.69 9.53 19.23
CA GLY A 104 21.66 9.33 20.26
C GLY A 104 21.22 7.87 20.46
N GLY A 105 21.89 6.92 19.80
CA GLY A 105 21.63 5.49 19.93
C GLY A 105 22.86 4.70 20.41
N SER A 106 22.75 3.38 20.31
CA SER A 106 23.86 2.45 20.58
C SER A 106 23.92 1.35 19.52
N TRP A 107 25.12 0.96 19.13
CA TRP A 107 25.31 -0.12 18.17
C TRP A 107 25.02 -1.49 18.79
N VAL A 108 24.15 -2.28 18.16
CA VAL A 108 23.86 -3.67 18.52
C VAL A 108 24.19 -4.61 17.37
N SER A 109 24.54 -5.86 17.68
CA SER A 109 24.75 -6.87 16.64
C SER A 109 23.46 -7.11 15.86
N CYS A 110 23.59 -7.18 14.54
CA CYS A 110 22.47 -7.52 13.66
C CYS A 110 22.92 -8.41 12.50
N LYS A 111 21.95 -9.13 11.94
CA LYS A 111 22.12 -9.95 10.76
C LYS A 111 20.85 -9.85 9.91
N TYR A 112 20.98 -9.37 8.69
CA TYR A 112 19.85 -9.15 7.78
C TYR A 112 20.10 -9.80 6.42
N ASP A 113 18.99 -10.10 5.74
CA ASP A 113 18.99 -10.66 4.39
C ASP A 113 19.18 -9.56 3.35
N ASN A 114 20.12 -9.72 2.42
CA ASN A 114 20.43 -8.67 1.46
C ASN A 114 19.37 -8.54 0.35
N ALA A 115 18.62 -9.60 0.05
CA ALA A 115 17.65 -9.58 -1.05
C ALA A 115 16.51 -8.57 -0.79
N ALA A 116 16.18 -8.33 0.48
CA ALA A 116 15.13 -7.39 0.88
C ALA A 116 15.55 -5.92 0.72
N LEU A 117 16.85 -5.63 0.63
CA LEU A 117 17.38 -4.26 0.45
C LEU A 117 17.37 -3.81 -1.02
N THR A 118 17.22 -4.74 -1.96
CA THR A 118 17.33 -4.50 -3.41
C THR A 118 16.02 -4.83 -4.12
N PRO A 119 14.97 -4.00 -4.06
CA PRO A 119 13.69 -4.27 -4.74
C PRO A 119 13.87 -4.58 -6.23
N MET A 120 13.00 -5.43 -6.79
CA MET A 120 12.96 -5.67 -8.24
C MET A 120 12.44 -4.42 -8.96
N ASP A 121 13.23 -3.87 -9.88
CA ASP A 121 12.85 -2.71 -10.68
C ASP A 121 11.83 -3.11 -11.76
N VAL A 122 10.54 -2.89 -11.49
CA VAL A 122 9.44 -3.27 -12.38
C VAL A 122 9.47 -2.40 -13.63
N GLY A 123 9.60 -3.06 -14.79
CA GLY A 123 9.53 -2.40 -16.09
C GLY A 123 8.12 -1.90 -16.43
N SER A 124 8.01 -1.14 -17.51
CA SER A 124 6.69 -0.69 -18.00
C SER A 124 5.84 -1.84 -18.53
N ASN A 125 4.52 -1.64 -18.55
CA ASN A 125 3.53 -2.57 -19.15
C ASN A 125 3.57 -3.97 -18.51
N LYS A 126 3.51 -4.02 -17.18
CA LYS A 126 3.53 -5.28 -16.42
C LYS A 126 2.21 -5.49 -15.69
N SER A 127 1.66 -6.70 -15.76
CA SER A 127 0.62 -7.17 -14.86
C SER A 127 1.18 -8.30 -14.03
N ILE A 128 1.41 -8.09 -12.74
CA ILE A 128 1.90 -9.09 -11.78
C ILE A 128 0.67 -9.57 -11.00
N VAL A 129 0.23 -10.81 -11.26
CA VAL A 129 -1.08 -11.31 -10.81
C VAL A 129 -0.93 -12.63 -10.05
N GLY A 130 -1.47 -12.70 -8.82
CA GLY A 130 -1.48 -13.93 -8.06
C GLY A 130 -2.54 -14.94 -8.51
N VAL A 131 -2.22 -16.23 -8.45
CA VAL A 131 -3.15 -17.32 -8.80
C VAL A 131 -3.91 -17.79 -7.56
N GLY A 132 -5.21 -17.50 -7.50
CA GLY A 132 -6.05 -17.83 -6.34
C GLY A 132 -5.46 -17.19 -5.07
N SER A 133 -5.17 -18.00 -4.05
CA SER A 133 -4.52 -17.55 -2.82
C SER A 133 -3.05 -17.97 -2.69
N LYS A 134 -2.40 -18.37 -3.80
CA LYS A 134 -1.05 -18.98 -3.77
C LYS A 134 0.08 -17.98 -4.02
N GLY A 135 -0.22 -16.83 -4.62
CA GLY A 135 0.78 -15.89 -5.08
C GLY A 135 1.45 -15.15 -3.93
N VAL A 136 2.70 -15.49 -3.64
CA VAL A 136 3.49 -14.84 -2.59
C VAL A 136 4.86 -14.45 -3.15
N ILE A 137 5.27 -13.19 -2.94
CA ILE A 137 6.66 -12.74 -3.10
C ILE A 137 7.22 -12.54 -1.69
N LYS A 138 8.20 -13.36 -1.33
CA LYS A 138 8.78 -13.37 0.02
C LYS A 138 10.24 -12.91 -0.03
N GLY A 139 10.63 -12.04 0.89
CA GLY A 139 12.03 -11.62 1.06
C GLY A 139 12.51 -10.54 0.10
N LYS A 140 11.68 -10.05 -0.83
CA LYS A 140 12.06 -9.01 -1.79
C LYS A 140 10.86 -8.15 -2.19
N GLY A 141 11.09 -6.85 -2.38
CA GLY A 141 10.06 -5.88 -2.76
C GLY A 141 10.00 -5.60 -4.26
N LEU A 142 9.07 -4.72 -4.65
CA LEU A 142 8.88 -4.20 -6.01
C LEU A 142 9.14 -2.69 -6.05
N ARG A 143 9.74 -2.20 -7.12
CA ARG A 143 9.98 -0.77 -7.32
C ARG A 143 9.68 -0.34 -8.74
N VAL A 144 8.72 0.57 -8.92
CA VAL A 144 8.46 1.21 -10.21
C VAL A 144 9.20 2.55 -10.21
N ARG A 145 10.18 2.72 -11.09
CA ARG A 145 11.02 3.92 -11.14
C ARG A 145 11.55 4.26 -12.52
N ASN A 146 12.25 5.38 -12.62
CA ASN A 146 12.98 5.83 -13.83
C ASN A 146 12.06 5.97 -15.06
N GLY A 147 10.87 6.52 -14.86
CA GLY A 147 9.86 6.75 -15.88
C GLY A 147 9.02 5.53 -16.25
N ASN A 148 9.22 4.38 -15.57
CA ASN A 148 8.39 3.20 -15.79
C ASN A 148 6.95 3.43 -15.38
N LYS A 149 6.01 2.91 -16.17
CA LYS A 149 4.58 3.21 -16.04
C LYS A 149 3.69 2.09 -16.56
N ASN A 150 2.38 2.24 -16.35
CA ASN A 150 1.37 1.27 -16.77
C ASN A 150 1.62 -0.11 -16.14
N VAL A 151 1.49 -0.17 -14.81
CA VAL A 151 1.79 -1.37 -14.02
C VAL A 151 0.58 -1.76 -13.18
N ILE A 152 0.25 -3.05 -13.19
CA ILE A 152 -0.78 -3.65 -12.33
C ILE A 152 -0.09 -4.65 -11.40
N ILE A 153 -0.33 -4.51 -10.09
CA ILE A 153 0.10 -5.44 -9.06
C ILE A 153 -1.18 -5.90 -8.37
N GLN A 154 -1.59 -7.14 -8.63
CA GLN A 154 -2.90 -7.64 -8.20
C GLN A 154 -2.83 -9.00 -7.51
N ASN A 155 -3.53 -9.13 -6.38
CA ASN A 155 -3.78 -10.41 -5.72
C ASN A 155 -2.51 -11.18 -5.29
N ILE A 156 -1.46 -10.47 -4.89
CA ILE A 156 -0.23 -11.08 -4.35
C ILE A 156 -0.01 -10.72 -2.89
N HIS A 157 0.66 -11.61 -2.16
CA HIS A 157 1.16 -11.35 -0.81
C HIS A 157 2.64 -10.99 -0.86
N ILE A 158 3.01 -9.77 -0.45
CA ILE A 158 4.42 -9.36 -0.30
C ILE A 158 4.77 -9.42 1.19
N THR A 159 5.79 -10.20 1.56
CA THR A 159 6.05 -10.47 2.98
C THR A 159 7.48 -10.82 3.34
N ASN A 160 7.80 -10.69 4.63
CA ASN A 160 9.04 -11.12 5.28
C ASN A 160 10.31 -10.46 4.69
N LEU A 161 10.30 -9.13 4.63
CA LEU A 161 11.43 -8.31 4.21
C LEU A 161 12.12 -7.75 5.45
N ASN A 162 12.96 -8.55 6.13
CA ASN A 162 13.69 -8.15 7.34
C ASN A 162 12.83 -7.38 8.37
N PRO A 163 11.71 -7.94 8.88
CA PRO A 163 10.77 -7.21 9.76
C PRO A 163 11.41 -6.64 11.04
N GLN A 164 12.57 -7.17 11.44
CA GLN A 164 13.33 -6.74 12.62
C GLN A 164 14.01 -5.38 12.46
N TYR A 165 14.19 -4.91 11.22
CA TYR A 165 15.11 -3.84 10.92
C TYR A 165 14.44 -2.72 10.13
N VAL A 166 14.49 -1.50 10.66
CA VAL A 166 14.23 -0.30 9.86
C VAL A 166 15.32 -0.21 8.79
N TRP A 167 14.93 0.18 7.57
CA TRP A 167 15.73 0.06 6.34
C TRP A 167 16.03 -1.39 5.90
N GLY A 168 15.38 -2.38 6.50
CA GLY A 168 15.48 -3.78 6.10
C GLY A 168 14.80 -4.13 4.77
N GLY A 169 13.98 -3.22 4.23
CA GLY A 169 13.29 -3.37 2.95
C GLY A 169 11.93 -2.67 2.94
N ASP A 170 11.49 -2.28 1.75
CA ASP A 170 10.14 -1.77 1.48
C ASP A 170 9.43 -2.72 0.53
N ALA A 171 8.11 -2.89 0.69
CA ALA A 171 7.36 -3.83 -0.14
C ALA A 171 7.09 -3.28 -1.55
N ILE A 172 6.57 -2.05 -1.66
CA ILE A 172 6.35 -1.37 -2.95
C ILE A 172 6.91 0.05 -2.90
N THR A 173 7.74 0.41 -3.86
CA THR A 173 8.30 1.76 -4.04
C THR A 173 7.89 2.35 -5.39
N LEU A 174 7.45 3.61 -5.40
CA LEU A 174 7.11 4.37 -6.60
C LEU A 174 7.97 5.64 -6.67
N ASP A 175 8.87 5.77 -7.65
CA ASP A 175 9.80 6.90 -7.71
C ASP A 175 10.14 7.27 -9.15
N ASP A 176 9.45 8.30 -9.69
CA ASP A 176 9.36 8.59 -11.12
C ASP A 176 8.57 7.49 -11.87
N ALA A 177 7.30 7.36 -11.50
CA ALA A 177 6.33 6.42 -12.04
C ALA A 177 5.04 7.12 -12.53
N ASP A 178 4.16 6.38 -13.19
CA ASP A 178 2.80 6.83 -13.53
C ASP A 178 1.89 5.63 -13.86
N MET A 179 0.57 5.80 -13.72
CA MET A 179 -0.43 4.78 -14.06
C MET A 179 -0.15 3.43 -13.40
N VAL A 180 -0.23 3.40 -12.07
CA VAL A 180 0.01 2.20 -11.26
C VAL A 180 -1.26 1.80 -10.51
N TRP A 181 -1.67 0.54 -10.66
CA TRP A 181 -2.80 -0.04 -9.92
C TRP A 181 -2.32 -1.14 -8.97
N ILE A 182 -2.54 -0.93 -7.67
CA ILE A 182 -2.17 -1.84 -6.59
C ILE A 182 -3.46 -2.35 -5.97
N ASP A 183 -3.86 -3.58 -6.29
CA ASP A 183 -5.20 -4.10 -6.00
C ASP A 183 -5.24 -5.49 -5.36
N HIS A 184 -6.10 -5.72 -4.36
CA HIS A 184 -6.28 -7.04 -3.72
C HIS A 184 -4.98 -7.67 -3.17
N ASN A 185 -3.97 -6.87 -2.85
CA ASN A 185 -2.72 -7.39 -2.31
C ASN A 185 -2.80 -7.52 -0.79
N LYS A 186 -1.99 -8.40 -0.24
CA LYS A 186 -1.69 -8.41 1.19
C LYS A 186 -0.25 -7.97 1.39
N ILE A 187 0.01 -7.09 2.34
CA ILE A 187 1.38 -6.70 2.73
C ILE A 187 1.53 -6.89 4.24
N SER A 188 2.60 -7.57 4.65
CA SER A 188 2.87 -7.87 6.06
C SER A 188 4.35 -8.11 6.33
N LEU A 189 4.80 -7.99 7.58
CA LEU A 189 6.17 -8.39 7.99
C LEU A 189 7.27 -7.72 7.15
N ILE A 190 7.16 -6.41 6.96
CA ILE A 190 8.13 -5.59 6.23
C ILE A 190 8.97 -4.80 7.23
N GLY A 191 10.27 -4.63 6.96
CA GLY A 191 11.18 -3.88 7.84
C GLY A 191 10.83 -2.41 7.92
N ARG A 192 10.47 -1.80 6.78
CA ARG A 192 10.05 -0.40 6.68
C ARG A 192 8.72 -0.29 5.91
N GLN A 193 8.63 0.46 4.81
CA GLN A 193 7.34 0.88 4.25
C GLN A 193 6.59 -0.27 3.58
N PHE A 194 5.28 -0.39 3.82
CA PHE A 194 4.43 -1.21 2.95
C PHE A 194 4.33 -0.59 1.56
N ILE A 195 4.05 0.71 1.48
CA ILE A 195 4.10 1.48 0.23
C ILE A 195 4.85 2.78 0.48
N VAL A 196 5.74 3.14 -0.44
CA VAL A 196 6.44 4.42 -0.39
C VAL A 196 6.50 5.07 -1.76
N SER A 197 6.18 6.35 -1.84
CA SER A 197 6.66 7.16 -2.96
C SER A 197 7.99 7.83 -2.61
N GLY A 198 8.92 7.81 -3.58
CA GLY A 198 10.23 8.41 -3.47
C GLY A 198 10.17 9.94 -3.58
N TRP A 199 11.29 10.55 -3.98
CA TRP A 199 11.33 12.00 -4.19
C TRP A 199 10.85 12.41 -5.58
N GLY A 200 10.89 11.50 -6.55
CA GLY A 200 10.21 11.64 -7.83
C GLY A 200 8.70 11.49 -7.68
N LYS A 201 7.96 11.75 -8.76
CA LYS A 201 6.51 11.54 -8.76
C LYS A 201 6.17 10.05 -8.73
N ALA A 202 5.13 9.67 -8.00
CA ALA A 202 4.42 8.42 -8.22
C ALA A 202 3.40 8.54 -9.36
N GLY A 203 2.99 9.76 -9.70
CA GLY A 203 2.04 10.05 -10.77
C GLY A 203 0.62 9.64 -10.38
N ARG A 204 -0.11 9.03 -11.31
CA ARG A 204 -1.48 8.55 -11.08
C ARG A 204 -1.48 7.14 -10.52
N VAL A 205 -2.03 6.98 -9.31
CA VAL A 205 -1.99 5.71 -8.58
C VAL A 205 -3.36 5.39 -8.00
N THR A 206 -3.80 4.14 -8.17
CA THR A 206 -4.96 3.61 -7.45
C THR A 206 -4.50 2.48 -6.56
N ILE A 207 -4.78 2.61 -5.26
CA ILE A 207 -4.50 1.62 -4.21
C ILE A 207 -5.87 1.15 -3.70
N SER A 208 -6.29 -0.03 -4.13
CA SER A 208 -7.65 -0.53 -3.89
C SER A 208 -7.70 -1.91 -3.27
N ASN A 209 -8.63 -2.16 -2.35
CA ASN A 209 -8.90 -3.50 -1.80
C ASN A 209 -7.67 -4.21 -1.24
N ASN A 210 -6.66 -3.51 -0.73
CA ASN A 210 -5.48 -4.15 -0.15
C ASN A 210 -5.67 -4.42 1.34
N GLU A 211 -5.09 -5.51 1.84
CA GLU A 211 -4.93 -5.79 3.26
C GLU A 211 -3.52 -5.39 3.70
N PHE A 212 -3.43 -4.38 4.56
CA PHE A 212 -2.20 -3.96 5.22
C PHE A 212 -2.20 -4.53 6.63
N ASP A 213 -1.55 -5.68 6.80
CA ASP A 213 -1.52 -6.47 8.04
C ASP A 213 -0.29 -6.07 8.86
N GLY A 214 -0.51 -5.20 9.85
CA GLY A 214 0.55 -4.62 10.68
C GLY A 214 1.01 -5.50 11.84
N ARG A 215 0.46 -6.70 12.02
CA ARG A 215 0.87 -7.60 13.11
C ARG A 215 2.33 -8.03 12.94
N THR A 216 3.13 -7.82 13.97
CA THR A 216 4.57 -8.12 13.92
C THR A 216 5.14 -8.42 15.31
N SER A 217 6.19 -9.24 15.37
CA SER A 217 6.98 -9.44 16.60
C SER A 217 8.03 -8.35 16.82
N TRP A 218 8.22 -7.44 15.86
CA TRP A 218 9.16 -6.32 15.89
C TRP A 218 8.48 -5.05 15.41
N SER A 219 8.34 -4.05 16.28
CA SER A 219 7.73 -2.78 15.90
C SER A 219 8.50 -1.61 16.52
N ALA A 220 8.67 -0.53 15.75
CA ALA A 220 9.24 0.72 16.25
C ALA A 220 8.46 1.28 17.45
N SER A 221 7.15 0.98 17.54
CA SER A 221 6.26 1.40 18.63
C SER A 221 6.23 0.42 19.81
N CYS A 222 7.01 -0.68 19.78
CA CYS A 222 7.07 -1.69 20.83
C CYS A 222 5.72 -2.32 21.25
N ASN A 223 4.71 -2.29 20.36
CA ASN A 223 3.34 -2.68 20.67
C ASN A 223 2.78 -3.76 19.73
N GLY A 224 3.66 -4.41 18.96
CA GLY A 224 3.31 -5.46 18.00
C GLY A 224 2.60 -4.96 16.75
N LYS A 225 2.57 -3.64 16.52
CA LYS A 225 1.86 -2.99 15.42
C LYS A 225 2.80 -2.18 14.54
N HIS A 226 2.80 -2.46 13.24
CA HIS A 226 3.72 -1.89 12.26
C HIS A 226 3.56 -0.37 12.12
N TYR A 227 4.66 0.40 12.20
CA TYR A 227 4.60 1.87 12.13
C TYR A 227 4.74 2.41 10.70
N TRP A 228 5.45 1.69 9.85
CA TRP A 228 5.88 2.18 8.53
C TRP A 228 4.88 1.73 7.46
N THR A 229 3.64 2.22 7.53
CA THR A 229 2.58 1.70 6.65
C THR A 229 2.68 2.30 5.24
N LEU A 230 2.32 3.56 5.05
CA LEU A 230 2.42 4.26 3.76
C LEU A 230 3.11 5.61 3.93
N LEU A 231 4.16 5.86 3.16
CA LEU A 231 4.83 7.17 3.09
C LEU A 231 4.68 7.74 1.68
N LEU A 232 3.74 8.65 1.49
CA LEU A 232 3.34 9.18 0.19
C LEU A 232 3.79 10.64 0.06
N ILE A 233 5.02 10.84 -0.42
CA ILE A 233 5.75 12.12 -0.39
C ILE A 233 6.30 12.55 -1.76
N GLY A 234 5.83 11.91 -2.83
CA GLY A 234 6.29 12.13 -4.19
C GLY A 234 6.03 13.54 -4.69
N LEU A 235 6.79 13.93 -5.71
CA LEU A 235 6.80 15.31 -6.22
C LEU A 235 5.44 15.72 -6.81
N GLU A 236 4.73 14.81 -7.46
CA GLU A 236 3.46 15.11 -8.13
C GLU A 236 2.60 13.83 -8.19
N ASP A 237 1.73 13.68 -7.19
CA ASP A 237 1.05 12.41 -6.96
C ASP A 237 -0.48 12.60 -6.90
N TYR A 238 -1.20 11.69 -7.55
CA TYR A 238 -2.66 11.67 -7.59
C TYR A 238 -3.14 10.28 -7.17
N TYR A 239 -3.64 10.18 -5.94
CA TYR A 239 -4.02 8.91 -5.33
C TYR A 239 -5.53 8.74 -5.26
N THR A 240 -6.01 7.59 -5.74
CA THR A 240 -7.28 7.00 -5.30
C THR A 240 -6.95 5.91 -4.30
N PHE A 241 -7.47 6.02 -3.09
CA PHE A 241 -7.25 5.07 -2.00
C PHE A 241 -8.62 4.54 -1.55
N GLU A 242 -8.98 3.34 -2.00
CA GLU A 242 -10.35 2.83 -1.83
C GLU A 242 -10.44 1.41 -1.28
N GLY A 243 -11.39 1.17 -0.38
CA GLY A 243 -11.70 -0.20 0.06
C GLY A 243 -10.56 -0.95 0.76
N ASN A 244 -9.51 -0.27 1.21
CA ASN A 244 -8.37 -0.91 1.85
C ASN A 244 -8.66 -1.23 3.32
N TRP A 245 -8.13 -2.36 3.79
CA TRP A 245 -8.12 -2.73 5.20
C TRP A 245 -6.75 -2.48 5.80
N LEU A 246 -6.66 -1.54 6.74
CA LEU A 246 -5.45 -1.22 7.47
C LEU A 246 -5.66 -1.64 8.92
N HIS A 247 -5.00 -2.70 9.35
CA HIS A 247 -5.20 -3.19 10.71
C HIS A 247 -3.91 -3.52 11.42
N ASP A 248 -3.93 -3.37 12.75
CA ASP A 248 -2.78 -3.60 13.61
C ASP A 248 -1.55 -2.79 13.22
N VAL A 249 -1.74 -1.56 12.77
CA VAL A 249 -0.67 -0.59 12.48
C VAL A 249 -0.53 0.43 13.62
N SER A 250 0.53 1.23 13.62
CA SER A 250 0.79 2.23 14.67
C SER A 250 1.21 3.61 14.15
N GLY A 251 1.37 3.78 12.84
CA GLY A 251 1.74 5.06 12.26
C GLY A 251 1.63 5.05 10.74
N ARG A 252 1.77 6.25 10.17
CA ARG A 252 1.84 6.49 8.72
C ARG A 252 0.77 5.74 7.95
N ALA A 253 -0.48 5.79 8.39
CA ALA A 253 -1.57 5.08 7.75
C ALA A 253 -2.63 6.06 7.23
N PRO A 254 -2.31 6.86 6.19
CA PRO A 254 -1.00 7.13 5.56
C PRO A 254 -0.25 8.34 6.19
N HIS A 255 1.06 8.45 5.95
CA HIS A 255 1.79 9.73 5.97
C HIS A 255 1.76 10.34 4.56
N MET A 256 1.41 11.61 4.42
CA MET A 256 1.33 12.28 3.12
C MET A 256 1.94 13.68 3.15
N GLY A 257 2.58 14.07 2.05
CA GLY A 257 3.13 15.43 1.89
C GLY A 257 4.49 15.63 2.56
N THR A 258 5.15 16.72 2.17
CA THR A 258 6.45 17.13 2.72
C THR A 258 6.75 18.57 2.35
N ASP A 259 7.49 19.27 3.23
CA ASP A 259 8.11 20.57 2.97
C ASP A 259 9.51 20.48 2.34
N HIS A 260 10.11 19.28 2.25
CA HIS A 260 11.42 19.05 1.65
C HIS A 260 11.44 19.33 0.14
N THR A 261 10.31 19.16 -0.53
CA THR A 261 10.13 19.40 -1.96
C THR A 261 8.90 20.26 -2.20
N LYS A 262 8.75 20.77 -3.42
CA LYS A 262 7.52 21.44 -3.87
C LYS A 262 6.51 20.40 -4.34
N SER A 263 6.20 19.43 -3.48
CA SER A 263 5.27 18.35 -3.79
C SER A 263 3.90 18.92 -4.18
N GLN A 264 3.13 18.18 -4.97
CA GLN A 264 1.73 18.47 -5.24
C GLN A 264 0.97 17.15 -5.17
N ILE A 265 0.26 16.94 -4.07
CA ILE A 265 -0.40 15.66 -3.81
C ILE A 265 -1.90 15.88 -3.68
N PHE A 266 -2.67 15.20 -4.53
CA PHE A 266 -4.11 15.06 -4.32
C PHE A 266 -4.42 13.64 -3.90
N PHE A 267 -5.16 13.49 -2.81
CA PHE A 267 -5.53 12.20 -2.24
C PHE A 267 -7.04 12.11 -2.08
N HIS A 268 -7.65 11.15 -2.77
CA HIS A 268 -9.05 10.77 -2.59
C HIS A 268 -9.11 9.45 -1.82
N GLY A 269 -9.46 9.52 -0.53
CA GLY A 269 -9.61 8.36 0.35
C GLY A 269 -11.06 8.03 0.60
N VAL A 270 -11.52 6.88 0.12
CA VAL A 270 -12.94 6.51 0.17
C VAL A 270 -13.20 5.08 0.60
N ASN A 271 -14.13 4.89 1.54
CA ASN A 271 -14.55 3.58 2.02
C ASN A 271 -13.41 2.64 2.49
N ASN A 272 -12.37 3.19 3.12
CA ASN A 272 -11.32 2.39 3.76
C ASN A 272 -11.69 2.05 5.20
N TYR A 273 -11.18 0.91 5.68
CA TYR A 273 -11.37 0.45 7.05
C TYR A 273 -10.05 0.47 7.81
N PHE A 274 -9.96 1.37 8.79
CA PHE A 274 -8.83 1.47 9.71
C PHE A 274 -9.24 0.81 11.02
N GLN A 275 -8.54 -0.26 11.42
CA GLN A 275 -8.89 -1.07 12.57
C GLN A 275 -7.70 -1.26 13.52
N ASP A 276 -7.95 -1.08 14.82
CA ASP A 276 -6.97 -1.36 15.87
C ASP A 276 -5.61 -0.66 15.63
N VAL A 277 -5.65 0.63 15.29
CA VAL A 277 -4.44 1.42 15.08
C VAL A 277 -3.91 1.91 16.43
N GLY A 278 -2.81 1.32 16.90
CA GLY A 278 -2.27 1.53 18.25
C GLY A 278 -1.48 2.83 18.46
N GLY A 279 -1.39 3.67 17.43
CA GLY A 279 -0.74 4.97 17.44
C GLY A 279 -1.57 5.98 16.66
N HIS A 280 -1.09 6.41 15.49
CA HIS A 280 -1.86 7.30 14.62
C HIS A 280 -2.12 6.72 13.24
N ALA A 281 -3.19 7.20 12.58
CA ALA A 281 -3.49 6.89 11.19
C ALA A 281 -2.94 7.99 10.25
N PHE A 282 -3.72 9.03 10.00
CA PHE A 282 -3.35 10.09 9.06
C PHE A 282 -2.32 11.05 9.67
N ASP A 283 -1.17 11.19 9.01
CA ASP A 283 -0.15 12.20 9.27
C ASP A 283 0.10 13.02 8.00
N ILE A 284 -0.46 14.23 7.94
CA ILE A 284 -0.60 14.99 6.71
C ILE A 284 0.19 16.29 6.81
N ASP A 285 1.10 16.49 5.88
CA ASP A 285 1.92 17.69 5.80
C ASP A 285 1.35 18.69 4.77
N THR A 286 2.04 19.82 4.61
CA THR A 286 1.83 20.79 3.53
C THR A 286 1.82 20.15 2.14
N ASN A 287 1.46 20.93 1.12
CA ASN A 287 1.46 20.52 -0.29
C ASN A 287 0.47 19.40 -0.64
N THR A 288 -0.52 19.16 0.22
CA THR A 288 -1.54 18.12 0.06
C THR A 288 -2.96 18.70 -0.04
N TRP A 289 -3.80 18.04 -0.83
CA TRP A 289 -5.26 18.22 -0.86
C TRP A 289 -5.91 16.87 -0.64
N VAL A 290 -6.63 16.72 0.46
CA VAL A 290 -7.14 15.43 0.91
C VAL A 290 -8.65 15.48 1.02
N LEU A 291 -9.34 14.67 0.19
CA LEU A 291 -10.76 14.39 0.28
C LEU A 291 -10.95 13.02 0.93
N LEU A 292 -11.46 12.98 2.16
CA LEU A 292 -11.81 11.73 2.84
C LEU A 292 -13.31 11.59 2.98
N GLU A 293 -13.87 10.52 2.44
CA GLU A 293 -15.30 10.24 2.51
C GLU A 293 -15.62 8.77 2.78
N GLY A 294 -16.58 8.52 3.66
CA GLY A 294 -17.08 7.19 3.96
C GLY A 294 -16.06 6.23 4.54
N ASN A 295 -14.97 6.69 5.16
CA ASN A 295 -14.00 5.82 5.83
C ASN A 295 -14.47 5.46 7.24
N TYR A 296 -14.13 4.25 7.70
CA TYR A 296 -14.48 3.75 9.03
C TYR A 296 -13.23 3.57 9.88
N PHE A 297 -13.22 4.19 11.06
CA PHE A 297 -12.12 4.13 12.02
C PHE A 297 -12.59 3.42 13.29
N GLU A 298 -12.11 2.20 13.50
CA GLU A 298 -12.41 1.39 14.68
C GLU A 298 -11.17 1.21 15.56
N ASN A 299 -11.27 1.57 16.84
CA ASN A 299 -10.19 1.46 17.81
C ASN A 299 -8.88 2.12 17.33
N VAL A 300 -9.00 3.28 16.68
CA VAL A 300 -7.87 4.06 16.17
C VAL A 300 -7.51 5.11 17.22
N LYS A 301 -6.34 4.98 17.86
CA LYS A 301 -5.95 5.84 18.98
C LYS A 301 -5.88 7.33 18.59
N THR A 302 -5.22 7.64 17.47
CA THR A 302 -5.16 9.01 16.91
C THR A 302 -5.51 8.96 15.42
N PRO A 303 -6.78 9.15 15.04
CA PRO A 303 -7.19 9.05 13.65
C PRO A 303 -6.55 10.09 12.71
N LEU A 304 -6.35 11.31 13.21
CA LEU A 304 -5.67 12.41 12.51
C LEU A 304 -4.71 13.07 13.50
N THR A 305 -3.44 13.25 13.14
CA THR A 305 -2.45 13.89 14.02
C THR A 305 -2.74 15.37 14.21
N GLU A 306 -2.33 15.95 15.35
CA GLU A 306 -2.41 17.39 15.58
C GLU A 306 -1.59 18.18 14.54
N THR A 307 -0.42 17.65 14.18
CA THR A 307 0.42 18.20 13.10
C THR A 307 -0.35 18.34 11.79
N SER A 308 -1.23 17.38 11.46
CA SER A 308 -2.07 17.46 10.25
C SER A 308 -2.96 18.70 10.20
N LEU A 309 -3.32 19.26 11.36
CA LEU A 309 -4.17 20.45 11.45
C LEU A 309 -3.38 21.75 11.25
N THR A 310 -2.06 21.72 11.48
CA THR A 310 -1.20 22.90 11.51
C THR A 310 -0.13 22.94 10.43
N ALA A 311 0.20 21.80 9.81
CA ALA A 311 1.31 21.68 8.84
C ALA A 311 1.03 22.35 7.48
N GLY A 312 -0.22 22.72 7.19
CA GLY A 312 -0.58 23.51 6.01
C GLY A 312 -1.24 22.73 4.87
N GLY A 313 -1.43 21.42 5.03
CA GLY A 313 -2.26 20.62 4.13
C GLY A 313 -3.71 21.12 4.07
N LYS A 314 -4.39 20.89 2.95
CA LYS A 314 -5.79 21.24 2.75
C LYS A 314 -6.65 20.00 2.92
N LEU A 315 -7.60 20.05 3.83
CA LEU A 315 -8.33 18.88 4.31
C LEU A 315 -9.84 19.06 4.18
N TYR A 316 -10.48 18.07 3.58
CA TYR A 316 -11.92 17.86 3.61
C TYR A 316 -12.22 16.47 4.15
N THR A 317 -12.37 16.39 5.47
CA THR A 317 -12.37 15.12 6.21
C THR A 317 -13.61 14.98 7.08
N THR A 318 -14.76 15.29 6.47
CA THR A 318 -16.01 15.47 7.20
C THR A 318 -16.46 14.23 7.98
N LYS A 319 -16.89 14.42 9.23
CA LYS A 319 -17.62 13.43 10.05
C LYS A 319 -19.04 13.90 10.39
N THR A 320 -19.58 14.89 9.68
CA THR A 320 -20.92 15.43 9.93
C THR A 320 -21.77 15.39 8.67
N VAL A 321 -23.06 15.10 8.83
CA VAL A 321 -24.04 15.08 7.72
C VAL A 321 -24.14 16.47 7.06
N SER A 322 -24.05 17.55 7.84
CA SER A 322 -24.11 18.92 7.31
C SER A 322 -22.92 19.22 6.40
N ALA A 323 -21.69 18.91 6.83
CA ALA A 323 -20.53 19.13 5.98
C ALA A 323 -20.53 18.18 4.78
N ALA A 324 -20.92 16.90 4.95
CA ALA A 324 -21.13 15.98 3.82
C ALA A 324 -22.08 16.55 2.74
N GLY A 325 -23.21 17.14 3.15
CA GLY A 325 -24.16 17.80 2.24
C GLY A 325 -23.55 18.99 1.49
N ALA A 326 -22.55 19.66 2.06
CA ALA A 326 -21.87 20.79 1.45
C ALA A 326 -20.94 20.38 0.28
N CYS A 327 -20.76 19.09 -0.03
CA CYS A 327 -20.08 18.66 -1.26
C CYS A 327 -20.91 18.88 -2.53
N LEU A 328 -22.24 18.99 -2.40
CA LEU A 328 -23.15 19.10 -3.56
C LEU A 328 -22.87 20.33 -4.42
N ASP A 329 -22.40 21.43 -3.83
CA ASP A 329 -22.16 22.70 -4.50
C ASP A 329 -21.09 22.62 -5.61
N GLN A 330 -19.98 21.94 -5.34
CA GLN A 330 -18.81 21.83 -6.22
C GLN A 330 -18.72 20.44 -6.86
N LEU A 331 -18.86 19.37 -6.07
CA LEU A 331 -18.64 17.99 -6.54
C LEU A 331 -19.86 17.41 -7.26
N LYS A 332 -21.05 18.00 -7.04
CA LYS A 332 -22.35 17.57 -7.60
C LYS A 332 -22.84 16.22 -7.08
N TYR A 333 -22.31 15.77 -5.95
CA TYR A 333 -22.83 14.67 -5.14
C TYR A 333 -22.62 14.99 -3.66
N ILE A 334 -23.36 14.31 -2.79
CA ILE A 334 -23.19 14.39 -1.33
C ILE A 334 -22.04 13.46 -0.96
N CYS A 335 -21.00 13.97 -0.30
CA CYS A 335 -19.93 13.11 0.20
C CYS A 335 -20.46 12.18 1.29
N GLU A 336 -19.88 10.99 1.45
CA GLU A 336 -20.17 10.20 2.66
C GLU A 336 -19.31 10.70 3.82
N TRP A 337 -19.92 10.95 4.96
CA TRP A 337 -19.21 11.28 6.20
C TRP A 337 -18.39 10.09 6.72
N ASN A 338 -17.26 10.38 7.37
CA ASN A 338 -16.42 9.38 8.00
C ASN A 338 -16.97 8.99 9.38
N ARG A 339 -16.77 7.73 9.79
CA ARG A 339 -17.28 7.19 11.07
C ARG A 339 -16.15 6.78 12.00
N LEU A 340 -16.31 7.13 13.27
CA LEU A 340 -15.40 6.73 14.34
C LEU A 340 -16.14 5.86 15.36
N ALA A 341 -15.54 4.73 15.74
CA ALA A 341 -16.03 3.82 16.77
C ALA A 341 -14.86 3.41 17.69
N GLY A 342 -14.96 3.69 19.00
CA GLY A 342 -13.85 3.38 19.94
C GLY A 342 -12.54 4.12 19.63
N SER A 343 -12.58 5.15 18.79
CA SER A 343 -11.41 5.88 18.28
C SER A 343 -11.21 7.21 18.98
N GLY A 344 -10.00 7.77 18.89
CA GLY A 344 -9.66 9.09 19.41
C GLY A 344 -10.44 10.23 18.74
N ALA A 345 -10.26 11.44 19.27
CA ALA A 345 -10.91 12.63 18.71
C ALA A 345 -10.49 12.87 17.25
N TRP A 346 -11.43 13.40 16.47
CA TRP A 346 -11.22 13.84 15.08
C TRP A 346 -11.79 15.23 14.93
N GLU A 347 -10.96 16.22 14.59
CA GLU A 347 -11.42 17.56 14.27
C GLU A 347 -11.93 17.61 12.83
N ASP A 348 -13.13 18.16 12.66
CA ASP A 348 -13.74 18.27 11.33
C ASP A 348 -13.00 19.33 10.51
N ARG A 349 -12.58 18.99 9.29
CA ARG A 349 -11.96 19.93 8.35
C ARG A 349 -12.77 20.01 7.08
N THR A 350 -13.04 21.23 6.62
CA THR A 350 -13.91 21.51 5.47
C THR A 350 -13.31 22.59 4.58
N ASP A 351 -12.01 22.48 4.30
CA ASP A 351 -11.28 23.48 3.52
C ASP A 351 -11.87 23.58 2.10
N ALA A 352 -12.38 24.75 1.71
CA ALA A 352 -13.07 24.96 0.44
C ALA A 352 -12.18 24.66 -0.79
N ASP A 353 -10.88 24.89 -0.65
CA ASP A 353 -9.87 24.60 -1.67
C ASP A 353 -9.87 23.14 -2.09
N VAL A 354 -10.12 22.21 -1.18
CA VAL A 354 -10.18 20.77 -1.49
C VAL A 354 -11.34 20.47 -2.42
N LYS A 355 -12.53 21.04 -2.17
CA LYS A 355 -13.68 20.86 -3.07
C LYS A 355 -13.43 21.43 -4.45
N SER A 356 -12.80 22.60 -4.53
CA SER A 356 -12.42 23.20 -5.82
C SER A 356 -11.40 22.34 -6.58
N LYS A 357 -10.40 21.81 -5.87
CA LYS A 357 -9.37 20.95 -6.46
C LYS A 357 -9.98 19.60 -6.90
N ALA A 358 -10.80 18.99 -6.06
CA ALA A 358 -11.51 17.74 -6.36
C ALA A 358 -12.46 17.89 -7.56
N ALA A 359 -13.16 19.02 -7.70
CA ALA A 359 -13.99 19.29 -8.87
C ALA A 359 -13.21 19.29 -10.19
N SER A 360 -11.93 19.69 -10.17
CA SER A 360 -11.05 19.61 -11.35
C SER A 360 -10.65 18.17 -11.70
N TYR A 361 -10.84 17.22 -10.78
CA TYR A 361 -10.54 15.78 -10.95
C TYR A 361 -11.80 14.92 -10.96
N LYS A 362 -12.97 15.49 -11.26
CA LYS A 362 -14.27 14.78 -11.13
C LYS A 362 -14.31 13.43 -11.86
N GLU A 363 -13.66 13.31 -13.01
CA GLU A 363 -13.60 12.05 -13.79
C GLU A 363 -12.75 10.96 -13.12
N SER A 364 -11.88 11.34 -12.18
CA SER A 364 -11.01 10.45 -11.41
C SER A 364 -11.50 10.23 -9.97
N LEU A 365 -12.60 10.85 -9.56
CA LEU A 365 -13.22 10.56 -8.26
C LEU A 365 -14.07 9.28 -8.39
N VAL A 366 -13.91 8.38 -7.43
CA VAL A 366 -14.69 7.14 -7.33
C VAL A 366 -15.89 7.31 -6.39
N GLY A 367 -16.98 6.57 -6.65
CA GLY A 367 -18.18 6.64 -5.84
C GLY A 367 -18.00 5.99 -4.47
N HIS A 368 -18.81 6.41 -3.51
CA HIS A 368 -18.87 5.80 -2.18
C HIS A 368 -20.12 4.94 -1.99
N TYR A 369 -20.06 4.06 -1.00
CA TYR A 369 -21.22 3.45 -0.37
C TYR A 369 -21.31 3.86 1.11
N GLY A 370 -22.45 3.58 1.73
CA GLY A 370 -22.72 4.01 3.11
C GLY A 370 -21.68 3.51 4.11
N VAL A 371 -21.18 4.41 4.96
CA VAL A 371 -20.05 4.16 5.86
C VAL A 371 -20.30 2.99 6.82
N ALA A 372 -21.57 2.70 7.15
CA ALA A 372 -21.94 1.58 8.01
C ALA A 372 -21.59 0.20 7.42
N ASP A 373 -21.53 0.08 6.08
CA ASP A 373 -21.21 -1.19 5.41
C ASP A 373 -19.71 -1.45 5.31
N VAL A 374 -18.87 -0.43 5.55
CA VAL A 374 -17.43 -0.45 5.29
C VAL A 374 -16.73 -1.61 5.99
N PRO A 375 -16.90 -1.85 7.31
CA PRO A 375 -16.21 -2.96 7.96
C PRO A 375 -16.50 -4.32 7.30
N ALA A 376 -17.78 -4.60 7.02
CA ALA A 376 -18.20 -5.88 6.45
C ALA A 376 -17.73 -6.05 5.00
N LYS A 377 -17.90 -5.01 4.16
CA LYS A 377 -17.52 -5.05 2.74
C LYS A 377 -16.00 -5.11 2.57
N VAL A 378 -15.26 -4.26 3.29
CA VAL A 378 -13.79 -4.21 3.19
C VAL A 378 -13.17 -5.50 3.70
N VAL A 379 -13.61 -6.09 4.82
CA VAL A 379 -13.07 -7.38 5.27
C VAL A 379 -13.37 -8.50 4.27
N ALA A 380 -14.51 -8.44 3.58
CA ALA A 380 -14.90 -9.43 2.57
C ALA A 380 -14.11 -9.32 1.26
N SER A 381 -13.64 -8.13 0.87
CA SER A 381 -12.93 -7.91 -0.40
C SER A 381 -11.42 -7.69 -0.25
N ALA A 382 -10.94 -7.10 0.84
CA ALA A 382 -9.55 -6.66 0.91
C ALA A 382 -8.55 -7.81 1.08
N GLY A 383 -7.52 -7.83 0.23
CA GLY A 383 -6.42 -8.79 0.29
C GLY A 383 -6.52 -9.97 -0.67
N VAL A 384 -5.58 -10.90 -0.52
CA VAL A 384 -5.36 -12.01 -1.46
C VAL A 384 -6.49 -13.04 -1.40
N GLY A 385 -6.86 -13.58 -2.56
CA GLY A 385 -7.85 -14.63 -2.73
C GLY A 385 -9.30 -14.14 -2.78
N LYS A 386 -9.52 -12.83 -2.88
CA LYS A 386 -10.83 -12.18 -2.81
C LYS A 386 -11.21 -11.42 -4.09
N LEU A 387 -10.56 -11.75 -5.22
CA LEU A 387 -10.83 -11.22 -6.56
C LEU A 387 -12.20 -11.63 -7.12
#